data_AF-A0A6C0QQZ5-F1
#
_entry.id   AF-A0A6C0QQZ5-F1
#
_cell.length_a   1.000
_cell.length_b   1.000
_cell.length_c   1.000
_cell.angle_alpha   90.00
_cell.angle_beta   90.00
_cell.angle_gamma   90.00
#
_symmetry.space_group_name_H-M   'P 1'
#
loop_
_entity.id
_entity.type
_entity.pdbx_description
1 polymer ?
#
loop_
_entity_poly.entity_id
_entity_poly.type
_entity_poly.pdbx_seq_one_letter_code
_entity_poly.pdbx_strand_id
1 'polypeptide(L)'
;MYQIVTALNDTSVVDLNRSDNEVTLWSNHGGDNQKWKFVYNRDKTAYQIKSVSDKNLVLAWNAIPNSKQVFATPNQYKEEHYWILEECKDGYYIIKNKKDPTLFFNFSKSFTIFFLVIK
;
A
#
# COMPACT_ATOMS: atom_id res chain seq x y z
N MET A 1 7.05 9.36 -8.61
CA MET A 1 5.68 8.90 -8.29
C MET A 1 5.51 7.58 -8.99
N TYR A 2 4.86 6.62 -8.35
CA TYR A 2 4.84 5.23 -8.79
C TYR A 2 3.42 4.69 -8.76
N GLN A 3 3.12 3.70 -9.59
CA GLN A 3 1.94 2.86 -9.41
C GLN A 3 2.35 1.57 -8.69
N ILE A 4 1.43 1.03 -7.90
CA ILE A 4 1.62 -0.26 -7.24
C ILE A 4 0.76 -1.27 -8.02
N VAL A 5 1.40 -2.07 -8.86
CA VAL A 5 0.73 -3.03 -9.75
C VAL A 5 0.70 -4.41 -9.09
N THR A 6 -0.48 -5.03 -9.03
CA THR A 6 -0.62 -6.36 -8.44
C THR A 6 -0.05 -7.44 -9.34
N ALA A 7 0.73 -8.37 -8.77
CA ALA A 7 1.18 -9.56 -9.51
C ALA A 7 0.05 -10.56 -9.82
N LEU A 8 -1.16 -10.36 -9.28
CA LEU A 8 -2.30 -11.25 -9.56
C LEU A 8 -2.71 -11.24 -11.04
N ASN A 9 -2.55 -10.09 -11.71
CA ASN A 9 -2.95 -9.91 -13.10
C ASN A 9 -2.10 -8.89 -13.86
N ASP A 10 -1.05 -8.34 -13.24
CA ASP A 10 -0.11 -7.34 -13.77
C ASP A 10 -0.76 -6.08 -14.40
N THR A 11 -2.03 -5.83 -14.12
CA THR A 11 -2.85 -4.79 -14.78
C THR A 11 -3.65 -3.94 -13.81
N SER A 12 -4.10 -4.51 -12.69
CA SER A 12 -4.78 -3.77 -11.63
C SER A 12 -3.77 -3.04 -10.73
N VAL A 13 -4.16 -1.85 -10.29
CA VAL A 13 -3.32 -0.97 -9.45
C VAL A 13 -4.01 -0.64 -8.14
N VAL A 14 -3.22 -0.32 -7.12
CA VAL A 14 -3.70 0.22 -5.86
C VAL A 14 -4.30 1.62 -6.10
N ASP A 15 -5.62 1.72 -5.96
CA ASP A 15 -6.42 2.91 -6.23
C ASP A 15 -7.08 3.41 -4.94
N LEU A 16 -6.95 4.72 -4.69
CA LEU A 16 -7.63 5.43 -3.62
C LEU A 16 -9.00 5.92 -4.09
N ASN A 17 -10.07 5.42 -3.48
CA ASN A 17 -11.39 6.03 -3.59
C ASN A 17 -11.40 7.36 -2.82
N ARG A 18 -11.59 8.46 -3.56
CA ARG A 18 -11.51 9.83 -3.02
C ARG A 18 -12.72 10.22 -2.18
N SER A 19 -13.81 9.45 -2.21
CA SER A 19 -15.01 9.78 -1.42
C SER A 19 -14.93 9.32 0.03
N ASP A 20 -14.30 8.18 0.29
CA ASP A 20 -14.30 7.49 1.59
C ASP A 20 -12.91 7.04 2.06
N ASN A 21 -11.87 7.33 1.27
CA ASN A 21 -10.50 6.92 1.50
C ASN A 21 -10.28 5.40 1.54
N GLU A 22 -11.24 4.62 1.01
CA GLU A 22 -11.04 3.21 0.79
C GLU A 22 -9.95 3.02 -0.27
N VAL A 23 -9.07 2.05 -0.05
CA VAL A 23 -8.08 1.67 -1.05
C VAL A 23 -8.52 0.33 -1.60
N THR A 24 -8.45 0.15 -2.92
CA THR A 24 -8.84 -1.11 -3.59
C THR A 24 -7.90 -1.42 -4.74
N LEU A 25 -8.01 -2.61 -5.32
CA LEU A 25 -7.43 -2.88 -6.64
C LEU A 25 -8.43 -2.47 -7.72
N TRP A 26 -7.98 -1.64 -8.65
CA TRP A 26 -8.83 -1.14 -9.73
C TRP A 26 -8.13 -1.20 -11.08
N SER A 27 -8.90 -1.09 -12.16
CA SER A 27 -8.35 -0.98 -13.51
C SER A 27 -7.46 0.25 -13.63
N ASN A 28 -6.28 0.09 -14.22
CA ASN A 28 -5.35 1.21 -14.39
C ASN A 28 -5.90 2.23 -15.39
N HIS A 29 -6.12 3.46 -14.92
CA HIS A 29 -6.52 4.62 -15.73
C HIS A 29 -5.52 5.78 -15.64
N GLY A 30 -4.42 5.61 -14.89
CA GLY A 30 -3.35 6.59 -14.77
C GLY A 30 -3.70 7.84 -13.95
N GLY A 31 -4.85 7.84 -13.26
CA GLY A 31 -5.28 8.94 -12.39
C GLY A 31 -4.36 9.13 -11.18
N ASP A 32 -4.35 10.33 -10.60
CA ASP A 32 -3.48 10.67 -9.46
C ASP A 32 -3.85 9.91 -8.17
N ASN A 33 -5.07 9.39 -8.08
CA ASN A 33 -5.50 8.48 -7.01
C ASN A 33 -4.93 7.05 -7.16
N GLN A 34 -4.27 6.75 -8.27
CA GLN A 34 -3.53 5.49 -8.50
C GLN A 34 -2.02 5.66 -8.38
N LYS A 35 -1.55 6.86 -8.00
CA LYS A 35 -0.14 7.20 -7.90
C LYS A 35 0.24 7.43 -6.45
N TRP A 36 1.39 6.89 -6.09
CA TRP A 36 1.90 6.90 -4.73
C TRP A 36 3.34 7.42 -4.69
N LYS A 37 3.68 8.12 -3.61
CA LYS A 37 5.04 8.57 -3.33
C LYS A 37 5.60 7.77 -2.16
N PHE A 38 6.64 6.99 -2.43
CA PHE A 38 7.42 6.29 -1.42
C PHE A 38 8.39 7.28 -0.77
N VAL A 39 8.34 7.40 0.55
CA VAL A 39 9.21 8.26 1.34
C VAL A 39 9.87 7.41 2.42
N TYR A 40 11.15 7.12 2.24
CA TYR A 40 11.92 6.33 3.20
C TYR A 40 12.14 7.11 4.50
N ASN A 41 11.95 6.45 5.63
CA ASN A 41 12.28 6.94 6.95
C ASN A 41 13.41 6.07 7.53
N ARG A 42 14.56 6.69 7.79
CA ARG A 42 15.76 6.01 8.27
C ARG A 42 15.60 5.42 9.67
N ASP A 43 14.93 6.14 10.57
CA ASP A 43 14.73 5.72 11.97
C ASP A 43 13.77 4.53 12.08
N LYS A 44 12.80 4.44 11.16
CA LYS A 44 11.85 3.33 11.08
C LYS A 44 12.33 2.16 10.23
N THR A 45 13.40 2.37 9.45
CA THR A 45 13.87 1.49 8.39
C THR A 45 12.73 1.00 7.49
N ALA A 46 11.85 1.93 7.09
CA ALA A 46 10.60 1.65 6.40
C ALA A 46 10.11 2.86 5.60
N TYR A 47 9.14 2.67 4.72
CA TYR A 47 8.58 3.70 3.87
C TYR A 47 7.21 4.17 4.36
N GLN A 48 6.95 5.48 4.24
CA GLN A 48 5.58 5.94 4.08
C GLN A 48 5.21 5.87 2.60
N ILE A 49 3.98 5.46 2.31
CA ILE A 49 3.42 5.44 0.95
C ILE A 49 2.34 6.52 0.91
N LYS A 50 2.68 7.69 0.37
CA LYS A 50 1.83 8.89 0.38
C LYS A 50 0.97 8.96 -0.87
N SER A 51 -0.30 9.32 -0.73
CA SER A 51 -1.17 9.56 -1.89
C SER A 51 -0.67 10.78 -2.69
N VAL A 52 -0.69 10.68 -4.02
CA VAL A 52 -0.42 11.82 -4.90
C VAL A 52 -1.65 12.72 -5.01
N SER A 53 -2.85 12.13 -5.06
CA SER A 53 -4.13 12.88 -5.12
C SER A 53 -4.47 13.68 -3.86
N ASP A 54 -4.01 13.24 -2.68
CA ASP A 54 -4.08 14.00 -1.43
C ASP A 54 -2.82 13.79 -0.59
N LYS A 55 -2.00 14.84 -0.48
CA LYS A 55 -0.70 14.80 0.20
C LYS A 55 -0.80 14.62 1.72
N ASN A 56 -1.98 14.79 2.31
CA ASN A 56 -2.22 14.57 3.74
C ASN A 56 -2.41 13.09 4.07
N LEU A 57 -2.72 12.26 3.07
CA LEU A 57 -3.04 10.86 3.25
C LEU A 57 -1.84 9.94 3.01
N VAL A 58 -1.71 8.94 3.88
CA VAL A 58 -0.79 7.81 3.76
C VAL A 58 -1.56 6.51 3.72
N LEU A 59 -1.04 5.54 2.98
CA LEU A 59 -1.49 4.15 3.04
C LEU A 59 -1.21 3.60 4.44
N ALA A 60 -2.22 3.04 5.08
CA ALA A 60 -2.12 2.51 6.44
C ALA A 60 -2.92 1.22 6.61
N TRP A 61 -2.43 0.35 7.48
CA TRP A 61 -3.24 -0.76 7.97
C TRP A 61 -4.21 -0.25 9.04
N ASN A 62 -5.49 -0.60 8.92
CA ASN A 62 -6.50 -0.37 9.98
C ASN A 62 -6.26 -1.37 11.11
N ALA A 63 -5.34 -1.03 12.02
CA ALA A 63 -4.82 -1.89 13.08
C ALA A 63 -5.78 -2.06 14.28
N ILE A 64 -7.03 -2.45 14.00
CA ILE A 64 -8.02 -2.90 14.99
C ILE A 64 -8.10 -4.44 15.01
N PRO A 65 -8.59 -5.06 16.10
CA PRO A 65 -8.69 -6.52 16.18
C PRO A 65 -9.40 -7.13 14.97
N ASN A 66 -8.83 -8.21 14.42
CA ASN A 66 -9.34 -8.97 13.26
C ASN A 66 -9.43 -8.20 11.92
N SER A 67 -8.98 -6.96 11.85
CA SER A 67 -8.95 -6.20 10.60
C SER A 67 -7.71 -6.54 9.77
N LYS A 68 -7.92 -6.80 8.48
CA LYS A 68 -6.88 -6.83 7.45
C LYS A 68 -7.01 -5.67 6.46
N GLN A 69 -7.89 -4.71 6.77
CA GLN A 69 -8.22 -3.61 5.88
C GLN A 69 -7.05 -2.66 5.76
N VAL A 70 -6.81 -2.21 4.54
CA VAL A 70 -5.91 -1.10 4.27
C VAL A 70 -6.74 0.03 3.67
N PHE A 71 -6.45 1.23 4.13
CA PHE A 71 -7.11 2.45 3.72
C PHE A 71 -6.08 3.58 3.67
N ALA A 72 -6.50 4.74 3.17
CA ALA A 72 -5.71 5.96 3.27
C ALA A 72 -6.18 6.80 4.46
N THR A 73 -5.25 7.37 5.21
CA THR A 73 -5.56 8.11 6.44
C THR A 73 -4.60 9.26 6.66
N PRO A 74 -4.99 10.34 7.38
CA PRO A 74 -4.06 11.36 7.80
C PRO A 74 -2.86 10.77 8.52
N ASN A 75 -1.67 11.25 8.15
CA ASN A 75 -0.45 10.69 8.69
C ASN A 75 -0.24 11.03 10.17
N GLN A 76 -0.39 10.03 11.05
CA GLN A 76 -0.12 10.11 12.49
C GLN A 76 1.24 9.52 12.89
N TYR A 77 2.09 9.15 11.93
CA TYR A 77 3.44 8.59 12.14
C TYR A 77 3.49 7.32 13.01
N LYS A 78 2.38 6.58 13.10
CA LYS A 78 2.29 5.30 13.81
C LYS A 78 2.95 4.18 12.99
N GLU A 79 3.38 3.10 13.64
CA GLU A 79 4.03 1.97 12.97
C GLU A 79 3.15 1.37 11.84
N GLU A 80 1.81 1.34 12.02
CA GLU A 80 0.88 0.85 11.00
C GLU A 80 0.81 1.70 9.72
N HIS A 81 1.42 2.90 9.72
CA HIS A 81 1.52 3.81 8.57
C HIS A 81 2.85 3.64 7.80
N TYR A 82 3.70 2.71 8.23
CA TYR A 82 4.97 2.41 7.59
C TYR A 82 4.97 1.01 6.99
N TRP A 83 5.72 0.87 5.90
CA TRP A 83 5.78 -0.33 5.09
C TRP A 83 7.22 -0.73 4.80
N ILE A 84 7.52 -2.01 4.97
CA ILE A 84 8.80 -2.60 4.58
C ILE A 84 8.62 -3.19 3.18
N LEU A 85 9.53 -2.84 2.27
CA LEU A 85 9.60 -3.43 0.94
C LEU A 85 10.63 -4.55 0.97
N GLU A 86 10.18 -5.77 0.74
CA GLU A 86 11.05 -6.94 0.63
C GLU A 86 11.11 -7.39 -0.83
N GLU A 87 12.28 -7.28 -1.43
CA GLU A 87 12.50 -7.72 -2.81
C GLU A 87 12.35 -9.23 -2.93
N CYS A 88 11.69 -9.65 -4.01
CA CYS A 88 11.49 -11.03 -4.42
C CYS A 88 12.23 -11.30 -5.74
N LYS A 89 11.98 -12.46 -6.35
CA LYS A 89 12.48 -12.74 -7.70
C LYS A 89 11.83 -11.81 -8.72
N ASP A 90 12.54 -11.61 -9.83
CA ASP A 90 12.01 -10.97 -11.05
C ASP A 90 11.53 -9.52 -10.86
N GLY A 91 12.08 -8.79 -9.88
CA GLY A 91 11.80 -7.37 -9.65
C GLY A 91 10.47 -7.09 -8.93
N TYR A 92 9.83 -8.12 -8.37
CA TYR A 92 8.66 -7.98 -7.52
C TYR A 92 9.05 -7.67 -6.07
N TYR A 93 8.14 -7.03 -5.33
CA TYR A 93 8.30 -6.72 -3.91
C TYR A 93 7.10 -7.21 -3.10
N ILE A 94 7.34 -7.74 -1.91
CA ILE A 94 6.29 -7.88 -0.88
C ILE A 94 6.27 -6.59 -0.06
N ILE A 95 5.07 -6.02 0.11
CA ILE A 95 4.85 -4.85 0.96
C ILE A 95 4.30 -5.31 2.32
N LYS A 96 5.13 -5.25 3.36
CA LYS A 96 4.81 -5.70 4.72
C LYS A 96 4.51 -4.51 5.62
N ASN A 97 3.49 -4.60 6.47
CA ASN A 97 3.24 -3.54 7.44
C ASN A 97 4.34 -3.53 8.51
N LYS A 98 4.80 -2.35 8.94
CA LYS A 98 5.88 -2.26 9.92
C LYS A 98 5.43 -2.65 11.33
N LYS A 99 4.17 -2.37 11.73
CA LYS A 99 3.64 -2.70 13.06
C LYS A 99 3.62 -4.21 13.31
N ASP A 100 3.23 -4.96 12.29
CA ASP A 100 3.28 -6.40 12.30
C ASP A 100 3.71 -6.88 10.89
N PRO A 101 5.00 -7.18 10.68
CA PRO A 101 5.52 -7.64 9.40
C PRO A 101 5.03 -9.03 9.00
N THR A 102 4.39 -9.77 9.90
CA THR A 102 3.73 -11.05 9.59
C THR A 102 2.35 -10.82 8.97
N LEU A 103 1.76 -9.65 9.20
CA LEU A 103 0.60 -9.14 8.49
C LEU A 103 1.02 -8.52 7.15
N PHE A 104 0.86 -9.29 6.10
CA PHE A 104 0.94 -8.79 4.73
C PHE A 104 -0.41 -8.20 4.30
N PHE A 105 -0.32 -7.11 3.54
CA PHE A 105 -1.42 -6.37 2.94
C PHE A 105 -2.38 -7.30 2.19
N ASN A 106 -3.70 -7.20 2.37
CA ASN A 106 -4.66 -8.16 1.80
C ASN A 106 -5.86 -7.49 1.11
N PHE A 107 -5.90 -7.52 -0.22
CA PHE A 107 -7.11 -7.26 -1.02
C PHE A 107 -7.64 -8.54 -1.68
N SER A 108 -8.36 -9.38 -0.92
CA SER A 108 -9.63 -10.00 -1.35
C SER A 108 -10.16 -10.98 -0.28
N LYS A 109 -11.42 -11.38 -0.42
CA LYS A 109 -12.14 -12.36 0.43
C LYS A 109 -11.55 -13.78 0.46
N SER A 110 -10.42 -14.07 -0.16
CA SER A 110 -9.77 -15.38 -0.09
C SER A 110 -8.28 -15.23 -0.36
N PHE A 111 -7.46 -15.68 0.59
CA PHE A 111 -6.00 -15.81 0.59
C PHE A 111 -5.23 -15.41 -0.67
N THR A 112 -4.30 -14.44 -0.59
CA THR A 112 -3.02 -14.45 -1.34
C THR A 112 -2.00 -13.48 -0.71
N ILE A 113 -0.72 -13.85 -0.76
CA ILE A 113 0.48 -13.06 -0.45
C ILE A 113 0.79 -12.15 -1.64
N PHE A 114 0.83 -10.83 -1.46
CA PHE A 114 1.04 -9.88 -2.56
C PHE A 114 2.53 -9.81 -2.93
N PHE A 115 2.82 -10.18 -4.17
CA PHE A 115 3.99 -9.72 -4.91
C PHE A 115 3.53 -8.49 -5.73
N LEU A 116 4.26 -7.39 -5.69
CA LEU A 116 3.89 -6.13 -6.35
C LEU A 116 5.06 -5.64 -7.20
N VAL A 117 4.79 -5.25 -8.44
CA VAL A 117 5.78 -4.51 -9.25
C VAL A 117 5.56 -3.03 -9.00
N ILE A 118 6.62 -2.33 -8.60
CA ILE A 118 6.66 -0.87 -8.58
C ILE A 118 7.07 -0.44 -10.00
N LYS A 119 6.13 0.02 -10.82
CA LYS A 119 6.39 0.61 -12.15
C LYS A 119 6.17 2.12 -12.14
#